data_AF-J8EQP0-F1
#
_entry.id   AF-J8EQP0-F1
#
_cell.length_a   1.000
_cell.length_b   1.000
_cell.length_c   1.000
_cell.angle_alpha   90.00
_cell.angle_beta   90.00
_cell.angle_gamma   90.00
#
_symmetry.space_group_name_H-M   'P 1'
#
loop_
_entity.id
_entity.type
_entity.pdbx_description
1 polymer ?
#
loop_
_entity_poly.entity_id
_entity_poly.type
_entity_poly.pdbx_seq_one_letter_code
_entity_poly.pdbx_strand_id
1 'polypeptide(L)'
;MSNKLMLTFALIGIIVAFSCGMLLPIPIGFKISMITVGIIMIVIFSILIPFDKKYIVRKNGNKIDFTKTKIYFRWNVFDTISVCLAVYACICVLALNILVSTGHTIQNPYVQFFTNQSQAWVIVASAYLISRISLTLKGIKEIKKNGADWD
;
A
#
# COMPACT_ATOMS: atom_id res chain seq x y z
N MET A 1 -20.35 -10.05 3.72
CA MET A 1 -19.23 -10.25 4.67
C MET A 1 -19.12 -9.02 5.58
N SER A 2 -19.17 -9.20 6.90
CA SER A 2 -19.07 -8.11 7.88
C SER A 2 -17.69 -7.45 7.81
N ASN A 3 -17.60 -6.13 7.99
CA ASN A 3 -16.36 -5.36 7.90
C ASN A 3 -15.28 -5.90 8.84
N LYS A 4 -15.70 -6.38 10.02
CA LYS A 4 -14.84 -7.03 11.01
C LYS A 4 -14.25 -8.33 10.47
N LEU A 5 -15.04 -9.16 9.78
CA LEU A 5 -14.62 -10.48 9.32
C LEU A 5 -13.53 -10.40 8.23
N MET A 6 -13.67 -9.48 7.25
CA MET A 6 -12.64 -9.28 6.22
C MET A 6 -11.36 -8.69 6.80
N LEU A 7 -11.48 -7.73 7.73
CA LEU A 7 -10.33 -7.19 8.46
C LEU A 7 -9.60 -8.30 9.23
N THR A 8 -10.33 -9.15 9.93
CA THR A 8 -9.79 -10.28 10.69
C THR A 8 -9.09 -11.29 9.78
N PHE A 9 -9.65 -11.65 8.62
CA PHE A 9 -8.95 -12.54 7.69
C PHE A 9 -7.70 -11.90 7.07
N ALA A 10 -7.73 -10.60 6.75
CA ALA A 10 -6.54 -9.89 6.26
C ALA A 10 -5.45 -9.81 7.34
N LEU A 11 -5.84 -9.50 8.58
CA LEU A 11 -4.95 -9.50 9.75
C LEU A 11 -4.33 -10.88 9.98
N ILE A 12 -5.13 -11.94 9.98
CA ILE A 12 -4.65 -13.32 10.17
C ILE A 12 -3.72 -13.72 9.03
N GLY A 13 -4.06 -13.41 7.77
CA GLY A 13 -3.21 -13.71 6.61
C GLY A 13 -1.85 -13.00 6.69
N ILE A 14 -1.85 -11.73 7.09
CA ILE A 14 -0.63 -10.96 7.34
C ILE A 14 0.17 -11.61 8.47
N ILE A 15 -0.43 -11.86 9.63
CA ILE A 15 0.23 -12.46 10.79
C ILE A 15 0.85 -13.81 10.41
N VAL A 16 0.12 -14.68 9.70
CA VAL A 16 0.61 -16.01 9.29
C VAL A 16 1.77 -15.91 8.29
N ALA A 17 1.68 -15.02 7.29
CA ALA A 17 2.77 -14.80 6.33
C ALA A 17 4.06 -14.30 6.99
N PHE A 18 3.93 -13.36 7.95
CA PHE A 18 5.08 -12.84 8.69
C PHE A 18 5.63 -13.83 9.72
N SER A 19 4.78 -14.62 10.37
CA SER A 19 5.20 -15.70 11.29
C SER A 19 6.05 -16.76 10.57
N CYS A 20 5.65 -17.12 9.34
CA CYS A 20 6.38 -18.07 8.51
C CYS A 20 7.76 -17.51 8.08
N GLY A 21 7.85 -16.22 7.76
CA GLY A 21 9.12 -15.56 7.43
C GLY A 21 10.09 -15.46 8.62
N MET A 22 9.60 -15.36 9.86
CA MET A 22 10.44 -15.26 11.06
C MET A 22 11.13 -16.58 11.46
N LEU A 23 10.60 -17.72 11.01
CA LEU A 23 11.13 -19.06 11.22
C LEU A 23 12.38 -19.37 10.38
N LEU A 24 12.66 -18.56 9.36
CA LEU A 24 13.84 -18.73 8.51
C LEU A 24 15.11 -18.17 9.21
N PRO A 25 16.29 -18.79 8.98
CA PRO A 25 17.57 -18.33 9.53
C PRO A 25 18.09 -17.09 8.76
N ILE A 26 17.36 -15.97 8.87
CA ILE A 26 17.68 -14.71 8.19
C ILE A 26 18.31 -13.74 9.20
N PRO A 27 19.30 -12.91 8.80
CA PRO A 27 19.90 -11.91 9.68
C PRO A 27 18.90 -10.93 10.31
N ILE A 28 19.25 -10.43 11.50
CA ILE A 28 18.38 -9.65 12.40
C ILE A 28 17.81 -8.39 11.75
N GLY A 29 18.59 -7.69 10.91
CA GLY A 29 18.11 -6.50 10.19
C GLY A 29 16.92 -6.78 9.27
N PHE A 30 16.92 -7.96 8.63
CA PHE A 30 15.81 -8.42 7.81
C PHE A 30 14.58 -8.79 8.64
N LYS A 31 14.77 -9.45 9.79
CA LYS A 31 13.66 -9.82 10.69
C LYS A 31 12.91 -8.59 11.21
N ILE A 32 13.63 -7.57 11.64
CA ILE A 32 13.04 -6.31 12.13
C ILE A 32 12.32 -5.57 10.98
N SER A 33 12.91 -5.59 9.78
CA SER A 33 12.28 -5.00 8.59
C SER A 33 10.93 -5.67 8.28
N MET A 34 10.88 -7.00 8.26
CA MET A 34 9.62 -7.73 8.03
C MET A 34 8.53 -7.38 9.04
N ILE A 35 8.86 -7.34 10.33
CA ILE A 35 7.90 -6.94 11.38
C ILE A 35 7.35 -5.53 11.10
N THR A 36 8.25 -4.60 10.75
CA THR A 36 7.88 -3.21 10.47
C THR A 36 6.96 -3.10 9.25
N VAL A 37 7.24 -3.86 8.18
CA VAL A 37 6.33 -3.93 7.01
C VAL A 37 4.96 -4.46 7.43
N GLY A 38 4.92 -5.54 8.21
CA GLY A 38 3.68 -6.14 8.67
C GLY A 38 2.80 -5.16 9.45
N ILE A 39 3.39 -4.42 10.39
CA ILE A 39 2.66 -3.44 11.21
C ILE A 39 2.10 -2.31 10.33
N ILE A 40 2.93 -1.74 9.45
CA ILE A 40 2.48 -0.63 8.58
C ILE A 40 1.38 -1.11 7.62
N MET A 41 1.50 -2.32 7.06
CA MET A 41 0.45 -2.90 6.21
C MET A 41 -0.87 -3.11 6.96
N ILE A 42 -0.83 -3.55 8.21
CA ILE A 42 -2.03 -3.69 9.05
C ILE A 42 -2.74 -2.35 9.23
N VAL A 43 -1.98 -1.28 9.53
CA VAL A 43 -2.53 0.06 9.70
C VAL A 43 -3.16 0.53 8.38
N ILE A 44 -2.46 0.36 7.26
CA ILE A 44 -2.94 0.73 5.92
C ILE A 44 -4.24 -0.02 5.58
N PHE A 45 -4.29 -1.35 5.75
CA PHE A 45 -5.49 -2.14 5.48
C PHE A 45 -6.66 -1.80 6.41
N SER A 46 -6.37 -1.44 7.66
CA SER A 46 -7.38 -1.02 8.62
C SER A 46 -8.12 0.25 8.20
N ILE A 47 -7.45 1.13 7.45
CA ILE A 47 -8.04 2.33 6.87
C ILE A 47 -8.66 2.04 5.49
N LEU A 48 -8.01 1.22 4.65
CA LEU A 48 -8.48 0.87 3.30
C LEU A 48 -9.82 0.16 3.27
N ILE A 49 -9.97 -0.92 4.03
CA ILE A 49 -11.17 -1.77 3.98
C ILE A 49 -12.45 -0.99 4.30
N PRO A 50 -12.54 -0.20 5.38
CA PRO A 50 -13.75 0.58 5.66
C PRO A 50 -13.99 1.70 4.65
N PHE A 51 -12.93 2.35 4.13
CA PHE A 51 -13.07 3.39 3.12
C PHE A 51 -13.56 2.83 1.78
N ASP A 52 -13.01 1.70 1.30
CA ASP A 52 -13.41 1.06 0.05
C ASP A 52 -14.91 0.75 0.06
N LYS A 53 -15.38 0.13 1.15
CA LYS A 53 -16.79 -0.29 1.28
C LYS A 53 -17.76 0.88 1.47
N LYS A 54 -17.34 1.96 2.14
CA LYS A 54 -18.22 3.12 2.41
C LYS A 54 -18.42 3.99 1.17
N TYR A 55 -17.41 4.05 0.31
CA TYR A 55 -17.34 5.06 -0.73
C TYR A 55 -17.41 4.52 -2.16
N ILE A 56 -17.19 3.22 -2.37
CA ILE A 56 -17.26 2.60 -3.70
C ILE A 56 -18.60 1.89 -3.85
N VAL A 57 -19.47 2.48 -4.67
CA VAL A 57 -20.76 1.89 -5.01
C VAL A 57 -20.55 0.92 -6.18
N ARG A 58 -20.80 -0.37 -5.93
CA ARG A 58 -20.72 -1.42 -6.96
C ARG A 58 -22.13 -1.74 -7.47
N LYS A 59 -22.32 -1.81 -8.79
CA LYS A 59 -23.58 -2.26 -9.41
C LYS A 59 -23.68 -3.80 -9.35
N ASN A 60 -24.89 -4.31 -9.59
CA ASN A 60 -25.16 -5.75 -9.62
C ASN A 60 -24.24 -6.42 -10.67
N GLY A 61 -23.38 -7.34 -10.24
CA GLY A 61 -22.28 -7.90 -11.05
C GLY A 61 -20.86 -7.44 -10.68
N ASN A 62 -20.66 -6.79 -9.53
CA ASN A 62 -19.35 -6.41 -8.96
C ASN A 62 -18.54 -5.40 -9.79
N LYS A 63 -19.12 -4.81 -10.84
CA LYS A 63 -18.54 -3.71 -11.60
C LYS A 63 -18.71 -2.40 -10.83
N ILE A 64 -17.62 -1.64 -10.71
CA ILE A 64 -17.59 -0.34 -10.02
C ILE A 64 -18.45 0.64 -10.82
N ASP A 65 -19.41 1.30 -10.17
CA ASP A 65 -20.20 2.35 -10.81
C ASP A 65 -19.44 3.67 -10.73
N PHE A 66 -18.70 3.98 -11.80
CA PHE A 66 -17.93 5.22 -11.93
C PHE A 66 -18.81 6.48 -12.00
N THR A 67 -20.13 6.33 -12.25
CA THR A 67 -21.09 7.46 -12.28
C THR A 67 -21.59 7.88 -10.90
N LYS A 68 -21.44 7.03 -9.87
CA LYS A 68 -21.78 7.38 -8.47
C LYS A 68 -20.55 7.53 -7.58
N THR A 69 -19.44 6.91 -7.95
CA THR A 69 -18.21 6.90 -7.15
C THR A 69 -17.31 8.10 -7.50
N LYS A 70 -17.65 9.30 -7.01
CA LYS A 70 -16.86 10.55 -7.24
C LYS A 70 -15.45 10.54 -6.61
N ILE A 71 -15.11 9.55 -5.79
CA ILE A 71 -13.87 9.52 -4.99
C ILE A 71 -12.62 9.19 -5.79
N TYR A 72 -12.75 8.54 -6.95
CA TYR A 72 -11.63 8.34 -7.85
C TYR A 72 -11.24 9.62 -8.63
N PHE A 73 -12.08 10.65 -8.63
CA PHE A 73 -11.82 11.93 -9.31
C PHE A 73 -11.37 13.05 -8.37
N ARG A 74 -11.38 12.82 -7.05
CA ARG A 74 -10.91 13.78 -6.03
C ARG A 74 -9.70 13.23 -5.30
N TRP A 75 -8.94 14.13 -4.67
CA TRP A 75 -7.86 13.77 -3.76
C TRP A 75 -8.41 12.92 -2.63
N ASN A 76 -7.92 11.68 -2.51
CA ASN A 76 -8.44 10.72 -1.55
C ASN A 76 -7.44 10.49 -0.41
N VAL A 77 -7.94 9.95 0.70
CA VAL A 77 -7.11 9.53 1.85
C VAL A 77 -6.04 8.54 1.39
N PHE A 78 -6.33 7.70 0.39
CA PHE A 78 -5.35 6.79 -0.20
C PHE A 78 -4.21 7.48 -0.96
N ASP A 79 -4.49 8.58 -1.65
CA ASP A 79 -3.45 9.35 -2.33
C ASP A 79 -2.51 9.99 -1.28
N THR A 80 -3.08 10.48 -0.17
CA THR A 80 -2.30 11.02 0.97
C THR A 80 -1.42 9.94 1.61
N ILE A 81 -1.97 8.75 1.90
CA ILE A 81 -1.21 7.62 2.46
C ILE A 81 -0.07 7.20 1.52
N SER A 82 -0.33 7.14 0.20
CA SER A 82 0.68 6.79 -0.78
C SER A 82 1.80 7.83 -0.88
N VAL A 83 1.48 9.12 -0.77
CA VAL A 83 2.49 10.19 -0.74
C VAL A 83 3.33 10.09 0.53
N CYS A 84 2.72 9.89 1.69
CA CYS A 84 3.45 9.67 2.95
C CYS A 84 4.38 8.45 2.87
N LEU A 85 3.93 7.35 2.26
CA LEU A 85 4.73 6.15 2.03
C LEU A 85 5.91 6.41 1.09
N ALA A 86 5.72 7.19 0.03
CA ALA A 86 6.81 7.57 -0.88
C ALA A 86 7.85 8.45 -0.17
N VAL A 87 7.42 9.41 0.65
CA VAL A 87 8.32 10.23 1.48
C VAL A 87 9.10 9.35 2.47
N TYR A 88 8.42 8.42 3.13
CA TYR A 88 9.07 7.46 4.03
C TYR A 88 10.13 6.63 3.29
N ALA A 89 9.81 6.12 2.10
CA ALA A 89 10.77 5.38 1.28
C ALA A 89 12.00 6.23 0.91
N CYS A 90 11.81 7.51 0.54
CA CYS A 90 12.90 8.44 0.29
C CYS A 90 13.79 8.64 1.52
N ILE A 91 13.22 8.78 2.72
CA ILE A 91 13.98 8.90 3.97
C ILE A 91 14.79 7.61 4.21
N CYS A 92 14.21 6.44 3.96
CA CYS A 92 14.94 5.16 4.08
C CYS A 92 16.13 5.08 3.10
N VAL A 93 15.96 5.53 1.85
CA VAL A 93 17.06 5.58 0.87
C VAL A 93 18.14 6.57 1.28
N LEU A 94 17.75 7.73 1.83
CA LEU A 94 18.70 8.73 2.30
C LEU A 94 19.53 8.20 3.48
N ALA A 95 18.88 7.58 4.47
CA ALA A 95 19.55 6.93 5.59
C ALA A 95 20.50 5.82 5.12
N LEU A 96 20.07 5.01 4.14
CA LEU A 96 20.91 3.98 3.53
C LEU A 96 22.15 4.57 2.85
N ASN A 97 22.00 5.68 2.12
CA ASN A 97 23.11 6.35 1.44
C ASN A 97 24.14 6.89 2.45
N ILE A 98 23.69 7.44 3.58
CA ILE A 98 24.58 7.85 4.69
C ILE A 98 25.34 6.63 5.24
N LEU A 99 24.65 5.53 5.54
CA LEU A 99 25.28 4.32 6.07
C LEU A 99 26.33 3.75 5.11
N VAL A 100 26.02 3.69 3.81
CA VAL A 100 26.95 3.19 2.78
C VAL A 100 28.15 4.14 2.62
N SER A 101 27.95 5.46 2.60
CA SER A 101 29.03 6.44 2.49
C SER A 101 29.94 6.47 3.73
N THR A 102 29.44 6.12 4.91
CA THR A 102 30.25 5.89 6.12
C THR A 102 31.03 4.56 6.13
N GLY A 103 30.91 3.76 5.07
CA GLY A 103 31.65 2.50 4.91
C GLY A 103 30.98 1.27 5.55
N HIS A 104 29.72 1.39 6.01
CA HIS A 104 29.00 0.22 6.52
C HIS A 104 28.58 -0.72 5.39
N THR A 105 28.86 -2.01 5.58
CA THR A 105 28.58 -3.05 4.60
C THR A 105 27.24 -3.75 4.90
N ILE A 106 26.87 -4.69 4.01
CA ILE A 106 25.62 -5.47 4.09
C ILE A 106 25.54 -6.31 5.38
N GLN A 107 26.65 -6.53 6.11
CA GLN A 107 26.60 -7.20 7.41
C GLN A 107 25.98 -6.35 8.52
N ASN A 108 25.92 -5.02 8.35
CA ASN A 108 25.29 -4.14 9.31
C ASN A 108 23.75 -4.33 9.27
N PRO A 109 23.09 -4.66 10.40
CA PRO A 109 21.64 -4.82 10.48
C PRO A 109 20.85 -3.60 9.99
N TYR A 110 21.37 -2.39 10.17
CA TYR A 110 20.72 -1.15 9.72
C TYR A 110 20.71 -1.03 8.20
N VAL A 111 21.82 -1.36 7.53
CA VAL A 111 21.91 -1.36 6.06
C VAL A 111 20.90 -2.34 5.46
N GLN A 112 20.79 -3.54 6.04
CA GLN A 112 19.80 -4.53 5.62
C GLN A 112 18.37 -4.04 5.86
N PHE A 113 18.10 -3.42 7.00
CA PHE A 113 16.79 -2.88 7.32
C PHE A 113 16.34 -1.84 6.28
N PHE A 114 17.14 -0.79 6.06
CA PHE A 114 16.78 0.32 5.17
C PHE A 114 16.72 -0.11 3.69
N THR A 115 17.55 -1.04 3.26
CA THR A 115 17.48 -1.61 1.90
C THR A 115 16.13 -2.30 1.66
N ASN A 116 15.72 -3.18 2.57
CA ASN A 116 14.47 -3.92 2.41
C ASN A 116 13.24 -3.03 2.57
N GLN A 117 13.27 -2.08 3.52
CA GLN A 117 12.18 -1.11 3.71
C GLN A 117 12.02 -0.23 2.47
N SER A 118 13.09 0.39 1.97
CA SER A 118 13.01 1.27 0.80
C SER A 118 12.48 0.52 -0.42
N GLN A 119 13.01 -0.67 -0.72
CA GLN A 119 12.56 -1.47 -1.85
C GLN A 119 11.07 -1.84 -1.75
N ALA A 120 10.61 -2.33 -0.60
CA ALA A 120 9.22 -2.72 -0.40
C ALA A 120 8.26 -1.54 -0.62
N TRP A 121 8.54 -0.38 -0.01
CA TRP A 121 7.64 0.76 -0.07
C TRP A 121 7.65 1.48 -1.41
N VAL A 122 8.78 1.52 -2.12
CA VAL A 122 8.84 2.02 -3.51
C VAL A 122 7.96 1.16 -4.42
N ILE A 123 8.02 -0.17 -4.29
CA ILE A 123 7.18 -1.08 -5.09
C ILE A 123 5.70 -0.84 -4.78
N VAL A 124 5.32 -0.76 -3.51
CA VAL A 124 3.93 -0.53 -3.08
C VAL A 124 3.41 0.83 -3.60
N ALA A 125 4.18 1.90 -3.44
CA ALA A 125 3.79 3.24 -3.91
C ALA A 125 3.65 3.28 -5.45
N SER A 126 4.57 2.64 -6.17
CA SER A 126 4.54 2.57 -7.63
C SER A 126 3.33 1.76 -8.14
N ALA A 127 3.08 0.60 -7.53
CA ALA A 127 1.93 -0.25 -7.87
C ALA A 127 0.59 0.47 -7.60
N TYR A 128 0.51 1.24 -6.51
CA TYR A 128 -0.65 2.06 -6.20
C TYR A 128 -0.88 3.15 -7.26
N LEU A 129 0.18 3.87 -7.65
CA LEU A 129 0.10 4.94 -8.65
C LEU A 129 -0.37 4.40 -10.01
N ILE A 130 0.17 3.27 -10.46
CA ILE A 130 -0.26 2.60 -11.71
C ILE A 130 -1.73 2.17 -11.62
N SER A 131 -2.13 1.58 -10.49
CA SER A 131 -3.53 1.17 -10.26
C SER A 131 -4.47 2.38 -10.28
N ARG A 132 -4.05 3.51 -9.69
CA ARG A 132 -4.84 4.73 -9.65
C ARG A 132 -5.02 5.34 -11.03
N ILE A 133 -3.96 5.45 -11.83
CA ILE A 133 -4.04 5.93 -13.21
C ILE A 133 -4.98 5.03 -14.02
N SER A 134 -4.83 3.71 -13.89
CA SER A 134 -5.64 2.73 -14.61
C SER A 134 -7.13 2.85 -14.28
N LEU A 135 -7.48 3.01 -13.00
CA LEU A 135 -8.88 3.19 -12.56
C LEU A 135 -9.45 4.54 -13.01
N THR A 136 -8.64 5.60 -12.96
CA THR A 136 -9.06 6.94 -13.38
C THR A 136 -9.35 6.98 -14.88
N LEU A 137 -8.46 6.41 -15.72
CA LEU A 137 -8.66 6.30 -17.16
C LEU A 137 -9.89 5.45 -17.53
N LYS A 138 -10.09 4.33 -16.82
CA LYS A 138 -11.31 3.51 -16.98
C LYS A 138 -12.57 4.32 -16.63
N GLY A 139 -12.54 5.08 -15.53
CA GLY A 139 -13.62 5.97 -15.14
C GLY A 139 -13.95 7.03 -16.20
N ILE A 140 -12.93 7.73 -16.73
CA ILE A 140 -13.11 8.74 -17.78
C ILE A 140 -13.72 8.11 -19.04
N LYS A 141 -13.24 6.93 -19.44
CA LYS A 141 -13.75 6.22 -20.62
C LYS A 141 -15.21 5.79 -20.46
N GLU A 142 -15.59 5.32 -19.27
CA GLU A 142 -16.96 4.93 -18.94
C GLU A 142 -17.91 6.14 -18.95
N ILE A 143 -17.48 7.28 -18.40
CA ILE A 143 -18.24 8.55 -18.41
C ILE A 143 -18.45 9.03 -19.86
N LYS A 144 -17.39 9.08 -20.66
CA LYS A 144 -17.44 9.49 -22.07
C LYS A 144 -18.38 8.59 -22.90
N LYS A 145 -18.41 7.29 -22.61
CA LYS A 145 -19.26 6.33 -23.33
C LYS A 145 -20.75 6.48 -22.99
N ASN A 146 -21.07 6.82 -21.74
CA ASN A 146 -22.44 6.84 -21.25
C ASN A 146 -23.09 8.24 -21.25
N GLY A 147 -22.39 9.26 -21.76
CA GLY A 147 -22.94 10.63 -21.88
C GLY A 147 -23.37 11.24 -20.55
N ALA A 148 -22.75 10.82 -19.44
CA ALA A 148 -23.06 11.36 -18.13
C ALA A 148 -22.43 12.75 -18.00
N ASP A 149 -23.27 13.76 -18.22
CA ASP A 149 -22.95 15.16 -17.94
C ASP A 149 -22.82 15.33 -16.42
N TRP A 150 -21.78 16.05 -15.99
CA TRP A 150 -21.48 16.29 -14.59
C TRP A 150 -21.61 17.77 -14.30
N ASP A 151 -22.84 18.24 -14.17
CA ASP A 151 -23.17 19.37 -13.30
C ASP A 151 -23.41 18.87 -11.85
#